data_AF-A0A1I0UEW4-F1
#
_entry.id   AF-A0A1I0UEW4-F1
#
_cell.length_a   1.000
_cell.length_b   1.000
_cell.length_c   1.000
_cell.angle_alpha   90.00
_cell.angle_beta   90.00
_cell.angle_gamma   90.00
#
_symmetry.space_group_name_H-M   'P 1'
#
loop_
_entity.id
_entity.type
_entity.pdbx_description
1 polymer ?
#
loop_
_entity_poly.entity_id
_entity_poly.type
_entity_poly.pdbx_seq_one_letter_code
_entity_poly.pdbx_strand_id
1 'polypeptide(L)'
;MDIAEVQTAEGKLALFVAIDRTRKFAAIQLVEKADRRTAWEFLEHVLEAVPYRIHTILTERAIEGAVGSRPMVSGIQFADQPRNRGTAYSRQMRFDMICEANGIEHRLTKPNHPWSLEDQKTVRRTVFPTNGRVERMNRTIKEATVKRFHYDSHDQLRTHLADFIAAYNFAR
;
A
#
# COMPACT_ATOMS: atom_id res chain seq x y z
N MET A 1 4.90 1.61 -0.05
CA MET A 1 3.66 1.72 -0.83
C MET A 1 2.87 0.45 -0.62
N ASP A 2 1.56 0.57 -0.50
CA ASP A 2 0.66 -0.53 -0.19
C ASP A 2 -0.71 -0.29 -0.84
N ILE A 3 -1.53 -1.33 -0.94
CA ILE A 3 -2.90 -1.27 -1.44
C ILE A 3 -3.84 -1.82 -0.37
N ALA A 4 -4.98 -1.14 -0.19
CA ALA A 4 -6.07 -1.60 0.64
C ALA A 4 -7.36 -1.63 -0.17
N GLU A 5 -8.25 -2.58 0.12
CA GLU A 5 -9.63 -2.53 -0.36
C GLU A 5 -10.47 -1.73 0.63
N VAL A 6 -11.24 -0.78 0.13
CA VAL A 6 -12.21 0.02 0.89
C VAL A 6 -13.59 -0.18 0.31
N GLN A 7 -14.62 -0.18 1.15
CA GLN A 7 -15.99 -0.47 0.75
C GLN A 7 -16.93 0.68 1.12
N THR A 8 -17.84 0.95 0.20
CA THR A 8 -18.94 1.91 0.33
C THR A 8 -20.25 1.20 -0.06
N ALA A 9 -21.38 1.87 0.11
CA ALA A 9 -22.67 1.37 -0.38
C ALA A 9 -22.70 1.23 -1.92
N GLU A 10 -21.94 2.07 -2.64
CA GLU A 10 -21.82 2.05 -4.11
C GLU A 10 -20.89 0.94 -4.63
N GLY A 11 -20.11 0.32 -3.75
CA GLY A 11 -19.22 -0.79 -4.09
C GLY A 11 -17.82 -0.66 -3.51
N LYS A 12 -16.92 -1.46 -4.06
CA LYS A 12 -15.53 -1.60 -3.61
C LYS A 12 -14.60 -0.72 -4.44
N LEU A 13 -13.62 -0.11 -3.76
CA LEU A 13 -12.52 0.61 -4.38
C LEU A 13 -11.18 0.06 -3.86
N ALA A 14 -10.12 0.27 -4.63
CA ALA A 14 -8.75 0.08 -4.18
C ALA A 14 -8.14 1.43 -3.80
N LEU A 15 -7.58 1.49 -2.59
CA LEU A 15 -6.86 2.61 -2.05
C LEU A 15 -5.36 2.31 -2.10
N PHE A 16 -4.65 3.00 -2.99
CA PHE A 16 -3.19 3.05 -2.97
C PHE A 16 -2.71 4.02 -1.91
N VAL A 17 -1.67 3.63 -1.17
CA VAL A 17 -1.09 4.46 -0.10
C VAL A 17 0.44 4.45 -0.19
N ALA A 18 1.03 5.63 -0.10
CA ALA A 18 2.46 5.84 0.05
C ALA A 18 2.69 6.66 1.32
N ILE A 19 3.58 6.19 2.20
CA ILE A 19 3.96 6.90 3.42
C ILE A 19 5.48 7.02 3.44
N ASP A 20 5.98 8.25 3.60
CA ASP A 20 7.38 8.48 3.92
C ASP A 20 7.62 8.07 5.38
N ARG A 21 8.60 7.19 5.61
CA ARG A 21 8.93 6.71 6.96
C ARG A 21 9.71 7.70 7.80
N THR A 22 10.38 8.64 7.14
CA THR A 22 11.27 9.63 7.73
C THR A 22 10.57 10.97 7.90
N ARG A 23 9.68 11.33 6.98
CA ARG A 23 8.90 12.57 7.01
C ARG A 23 7.44 12.31 7.36
N LYS A 24 6.75 13.31 7.91
CA LYS A 24 5.29 13.28 8.10
C LYS A 24 4.58 13.51 6.75
N PHE A 25 4.79 12.62 5.77
CA PHE A 25 4.17 12.72 4.45
C PHE A 25 3.47 11.43 4.06
N ALA A 26 2.25 11.55 3.56
CA ALA A 26 1.50 10.49 2.94
C ALA A 26 0.81 10.98 1.67
N ALA A 27 0.76 10.10 0.67
CA ALA A 27 -0.01 10.28 -0.56
C ALA A 27 -0.94 9.08 -0.72
N ILE A 28 -2.11 9.34 -1.29
CA ILE A 28 -3.12 8.31 -1.52
C ILE A 28 -3.74 8.47 -2.90
N GLN A 29 -4.27 7.37 -3.45
CA GLN A 29 -5.07 7.40 -4.65
C GLN A 29 -6.16 6.34 -4.57
N LEU A 30 -7.41 6.73 -4.82
CA LEU A 30 -8.55 5.83 -4.94
C LEU A 30 -8.79 5.48 -6.40
N VAL A 31 -8.92 4.19 -6.69
CA VAL A 31 -9.28 3.69 -8.01
C VAL A 31 -10.33 2.59 -7.89
N GLU A 32 -11.15 2.41 -8.91
CA GLU A 32 -12.15 1.32 -8.94
C GLU A 32 -11.50 -0.06 -8.97
N LYS A 33 -10.36 -0.17 -9.67
CA LYS A 33 -9.64 -1.41 -9.83
C LYS A 33 -8.14 -1.16 -9.75
N ALA A 34 -7.48 -1.90 -8.88
CA ALA A 34 -6.03 -1.89 -8.81
C ALA A 34 -5.44 -2.95 -9.75
N ASP A 35 -4.79 -2.44 -10.78
CA ASP A 35 -4.02 -3.17 -11.75
C ASP A 35 -2.57 -2.68 -11.75
N ARG A 36 -1.75 -3.19 -12.66
CA ARG A 36 -0.36 -2.73 -12.78
C ARG A 36 -0.31 -1.26 -13.21
N ARG A 37 -1.25 -0.80 -14.03
CA ARG A 37 -1.28 0.54 -14.61
C ARG A 37 -1.45 1.61 -13.56
N THR A 38 -2.52 1.48 -12.81
CA THR A 38 -2.82 2.31 -11.64
C THR A 38 -1.66 2.31 -10.64
N ALA A 39 -0.93 1.20 -10.48
CA ALA A 39 0.24 1.16 -9.59
C ALA A 39 1.41 2.02 -10.06
N TRP A 40 1.75 2.05 -11.36
CA TRP A 40 2.83 2.91 -11.84
C TRP A 40 2.40 4.37 -12.00
N GLU A 41 1.13 4.64 -12.35
CA GLU A 41 0.57 5.99 -12.35
C GLU A 41 0.59 6.57 -10.92
N PHE A 42 0.29 5.76 -9.90
CA PHE A 42 0.42 6.17 -8.51
C PHE A 42 1.87 6.45 -8.11
N LEU A 43 2.84 5.69 -8.63
CA LEU A 43 4.26 5.98 -8.41
C LEU A 43 4.67 7.34 -9.01
N GLU A 44 4.27 7.62 -10.25
CA GLU A 44 4.52 8.91 -10.89
C GLU A 44 3.92 10.05 -10.07
N HIS A 45 2.67 9.90 -9.61
CA HIS A 45 2.02 10.87 -8.74
C HIS A 45 2.79 11.13 -7.43
N VAL A 46 3.31 10.06 -6.79
CA VAL A 46 4.12 10.19 -5.58
C VAL A 46 5.43 10.94 -5.84
N LEU A 47 6.08 10.68 -6.97
CA LEU A 47 7.33 11.34 -7.34
C LEU A 47 7.14 12.83 -7.64
N GLU A 48 6.02 13.21 -8.25
CA GLU A 48 5.66 14.62 -8.46
C GLU A 48 5.29 15.35 -7.17
N ALA A 49 4.68 14.64 -6.21
CA ALA A 49 4.19 15.24 -4.98
C ALA A 49 5.28 15.57 -3.95
N VAL A 50 6.47 14.96 -4.06
CA VAL A 50 7.57 15.18 -3.09
C VAL A 50 8.69 16.04 -3.69
N PRO A 51 9.14 17.10 -3.00
CA PRO A 51 10.21 17.99 -3.51
C PRO A 51 11.62 17.42 -3.29
N TYR A 52 11.74 16.12 -2.98
CA TYR A 52 13.00 15.46 -2.65
C TYR A 52 13.13 14.12 -3.35
N ARG A 53 14.39 13.71 -3.57
CA ARG A 53 14.67 12.43 -4.21
C ARG A 53 14.33 11.27 -3.28
N ILE A 54 13.51 10.34 -3.77
CA ILE A 54 13.28 9.05 -3.12
C ILE A 54 14.46 8.14 -3.47
N HIS A 55 15.02 7.43 -2.48
CA HIS A 55 16.12 6.48 -2.71
C HIS A 55 15.68 5.03 -2.62
N THR A 56 14.61 4.74 -1.87
CA THR A 56 14.14 3.39 -1.66
C THR A 56 12.63 3.37 -1.54
N ILE A 57 11.99 2.49 -2.29
CA ILE A 57 10.56 2.18 -2.15
C ILE A 57 10.41 0.76 -1.67
N LEU A 58 9.59 0.58 -0.63
CA LEU A 58 9.22 -0.72 -0.09
C LEU A 58 7.76 -1.03 -0.46
N THR A 59 7.51 -2.15 -1.12
CA THR A 59 6.15 -2.65 -1.44
C THR A 59 5.91 -4.03 -0.84
N GLU A 60 4.64 -4.39 -0.65
CA GLU A 60 4.28 -5.73 -0.21
C GLU A 60 4.60 -6.77 -1.30
N ARG A 61 5.22 -7.89 -0.91
CA ARG A 61 5.47 -8.99 -1.85
C ARG A 61 4.19 -9.77 -2.14
N ALA A 62 4.01 -10.20 -3.39
CA ALA A 62 3.00 -11.21 -3.72
C ALA A 62 3.36 -12.55 -3.06
N ILE A 63 2.49 -13.09 -2.20
CA ILE A 63 2.64 -14.41 -1.61
C ILE A 63 2.07 -15.47 -2.56
N GLU A 64 2.85 -16.51 -2.85
CA GLU A 64 2.39 -17.68 -3.62
C GLU A 64 1.61 -18.64 -2.72
N GLY A 65 0.45 -19.14 -3.20
CA GLY A 65 -0.32 -20.18 -2.50
C GLY A 65 -1.74 -19.80 -2.05
N ALA A 66 -2.22 -18.58 -2.28
CA ALA A 66 -3.63 -18.25 -2.06
C ALA A 66 -4.51 -18.78 -3.21
N VAL A 67 -4.74 -20.10 -3.23
CA VAL A 67 -5.92 -20.69 -3.87
C VAL A 67 -7.07 -20.46 -2.89
N GLY A 68 -7.90 -19.46 -3.18
CA GLY A 68 -9.07 -19.11 -2.38
C GLY A 68 -9.39 -17.62 -2.46
N SER A 69 -10.69 -17.30 -2.46
CA SER A 69 -11.29 -15.96 -2.61
C SER A 69 -10.92 -14.99 -1.48
N ARG A 70 -9.64 -14.60 -1.35
CA ARG A 70 -9.18 -13.50 -0.50
C ARG A 70 -8.87 -12.28 -1.38
N PRO A 71 -9.31 -11.07 -0.97
CA PRO A 71 -9.31 -9.89 -1.81
C PRO A 71 -7.87 -9.51 -2.17
N MET A 72 -7.64 -9.13 -3.42
CA MET A 72 -6.42 -8.54 -3.98
C MET A 72 -5.08 -8.95 -3.32
N VAL A 73 -4.29 -9.76 -4.03
CA VAL A 73 -2.89 -9.98 -3.66
C VAL A 73 -2.10 -8.68 -3.88
N SER A 74 -2.05 -7.79 -2.86
CA SER A 74 -1.51 -6.41 -2.86
C SER A 74 -0.14 -6.24 -3.54
N GLY A 75 0.65 -7.33 -3.66
CA GLY A 75 1.98 -7.29 -4.28
C GLY A 75 2.07 -7.53 -5.79
N ILE A 76 1.06 -8.11 -6.46
CA ILE A 76 1.18 -8.46 -7.90
C ILE A 76 1.10 -7.24 -8.83
N GLN A 77 0.60 -6.12 -8.32
CA GLN A 77 0.50 -4.86 -9.02
C GLN A 77 1.84 -4.10 -9.04
N PHE A 78 2.67 -4.27 -8.00
CA PHE A 78 3.96 -3.57 -7.85
C PHE A 78 5.15 -4.33 -8.42
N ALA A 79 5.15 -5.66 -8.36
CA ALA A 79 6.28 -6.48 -8.79
C ALA A 79 5.84 -7.80 -9.41
N ASP A 80 6.71 -8.38 -10.24
CA ASP A 80 6.44 -9.66 -10.88
C ASP A 80 6.38 -10.76 -9.82
N GLN A 81 5.62 -11.82 -10.12
CA GLN A 81 5.49 -12.92 -9.18
C GLN A 81 6.84 -13.59 -8.93
N PRO A 82 7.11 -14.03 -7.70
CA PRO A 82 8.38 -14.65 -7.36
C PRO A 82 8.81 -15.77 -8.31
N ARG A 83 7.88 -16.65 -8.74
CA ARG A 83 8.12 -17.75 -9.68
C ARG A 83 8.62 -17.32 -11.06
N ASN A 84 8.32 -16.10 -11.49
CA ASN A 84 8.72 -15.60 -12.80
C ASN A 84 10.02 -14.81 -12.74
N ARG A 85 10.39 -14.27 -11.58
CA ARG A 85 11.52 -13.36 -11.41
C ARG A 85 12.85 -14.09 -11.62
N GLY A 86 13.68 -13.58 -12.54
CA GLY A 86 14.97 -14.21 -12.90
C GLY A 86 14.86 -15.37 -13.90
N THR A 87 13.67 -15.62 -14.46
CA THR A 87 13.45 -16.57 -15.55
C THR A 87 13.38 -15.86 -16.90
N ALA A 88 13.41 -16.62 -18.00
CA ALA A 88 13.18 -16.09 -19.36
C ALA A 88 11.79 -15.43 -19.55
N TYR A 89 10.86 -15.66 -18.62
CA TYR A 89 9.52 -15.06 -18.61
C TYR A 89 9.42 -13.83 -17.70
N SER A 90 10.51 -13.49 -16.99
CA SER A 90 10.62 -12.28 -16.17
C SER A 90 10.53 -11.06 -17.09
N ARG A 91 9.37 -10.40 -17.11
CA ARG A 91 9.22 -9.13 -17.83
C ARG A 91 9.46 -7.99 -16.85
N GLN A 92 10.38 -7.09 -17.18
CA GLN A 92 10.55 -5.85 -16.41
C GLN A 92 9.19 -5.13 -16.36
N MET A 93 8.70 -4.88 -15.14
CA MET A 93 7.45 -4.15 -14.96
C MET A 93 7.72 -2.66 -15.08
N ARG A 94 6.76 -1.91 -15.62
CA ARG A 94 6.90 -0.45 -15.78
C ARG A 94 7.18 0.25 -14.44
N PHE A 95 6.65 -0.28 -13.34
CA PHE A 95 6.97 0.15 -11.98
C PHE A 95 8.48 0.04 -11.67
N ASP A 96 9.09 -1.12 -11.97
CA ASP A 96 10.53 -1.33 -11.78
C ASP A 96 11.36 -0.43 -12.70
N MET A 97 10.92 -0.24 -13.95
CA MET A 97 11.59 0.64 -14.91
C MET A 97 11.59 2.11 -14.45
N ILE A 98 10.46 2.60 -13.92
CA ILE A 98 10.37 3.96 -13.36
C ILE A 98 11.28 4.08 -12.13
N CYS A 99 11.33 3.07 -11.26
CA CYS A 99 12.25 3.05 -10.13
C CYS A 99 13.70 3.15 -10.60
N GLU A 100 14.10 2.30 -11.57
CA GLU A 100 15.45 2.27 -12.13
C GLU A 100 15.83 3.60 -12.79
N ALA A 101 14.96 4.17 -13.61
CA ALA A 101 15.18 5.46 -14.28
C ALA A 101 15.39 6.62 -13.30
N ASN A 102 14.80 6.55 -12.11
CA ASN A 102 14.95 7.55 -11.05
C ASN A 102 16.09 7.22 -10.05
N GLY A 103 16.78 6.08 -10.24
CA GLY A 103 17.78 5.56 -9.31
C GLY A 103 17.20 5.22 -7.93
N ILE A 104 15.97 4.71 -7.92
CA ILE A 104 15.23 4.27 -6.74
C ILE A 104 15.42 2.76 -6.59
N GLU A 105 15.87 2.34 -5.42
CA GLU A 105 15.92 0.93 -5.08
C GLU A 105 14.52 0.42 -4.72
N HIS A 106 13.98 -0.49 -5.52
CA HIS A 106 12.70 -1.14 -5.23
C HIS A 106 12.92 -2.42 -4.40
N ARG A 107 12.49 -2.39 -3.13
CA ARG A 107 12.54 -3.51 -2.20
C ARG A 107 11.15 -4.09 -1.98
N LEU A 108 11.08 -5.42 -1.84
CA LEU A 108 9.86 -6.12 -1.44
C LEU A 108 9.95 -6.53 0.03
N THR A 109 8.81 -6.57 0.72
CA THR A 109 8.74 -7.17 2.07
C THR A 109 9.12 -8.65 2.03
N LYS A 110 9.76 -9.15 3.10
CA LYS A 110 10.13 -10.57 3.20
C LYS A 110 8.88 -11.43 3.46
N PRO A 111 8.73 -12.61 2.82
CA PRO A 111 7.74 -13.60 3.24
C PRO A 111 8.05 -14.05 4.68
N ASN A 112 7.02 -14.18 5.52
CA ASN A 112 7.12 -14.52 6.95
C ASN A 112 7.88 -13.50 7.82
N HIS A 113 7.77 -12.20 7.52
CA HIS A 113 7.82 -11.20 8.59
C HIS A 113 6.51 -11.33 9.40
N PRO A 114 6.46 -11.10 10.74
CA PRO A 114 5.26 -11.28 11.61
C PRO A 114 3.98 -10.53 11.18
N TRP A 115 4.03 -9.83 10.06
CA TRP A 115 3.02 -8.96 9.51
C TRP A 115 1.94 -9.66 8.66
N SER A 116 2.11 -10.93 8.24
CA SER A 116 1.18 -11.52 7.27
C SER A 116 0.09 -12.45 7.81
N LEU A 117 0.19 -13.09 8.99
CA LEU A 117 -0.83 -14.09 9.38
C LEU A 117 -1.12 -14.30 10.88
N GLU A 118 -0.43 -13.66 11.83
CA GLU A 118 -0.48 -14.10 13.25
C GLU A 118 -1.24 -13.22 14.26
N ASP A 119 -1.99 -12.20 13.84
CA ASP A 119 -2.77 -11.37 14.80
C ASP A 119 -4.28 -11.68 14.84
N GLN A 120 -4.73 -12.81 14.28
CA GLN A 120 -6.13 -13.24 14.40
C GLN A 120 -6.38 -14.39 15.38
N LYS A 121 -5.36 -14.92 16.05
CA LYS A 121 -5.58 -15.91 17.11
C LYS A 121 -4.69 -15.66 18.33
N THR A 122 -5.30 -15.84 19.49
CA THR A 122 -4.73 -16.00 20.84
C THR A 122 -4.37 -14.76 21.67
N VAL A 123 -5.39 -14.33 22.42
CA VAL A 123 -5.33 -13.97 23.84
C VAL A 123 -4.28 -14.80 24.60
N ARG A 124 -3.13 -14.21 24.95
CA ARG A 124 -2.40 -14.30 26.26
C ARG A 124 -0.91 -13.96 26.08
N ARG A 125 -0.55 -12.79 26.59
CA ARG A 125 0.76 -12.45 27.18
C ARG A 125 1.98 -12.80 26.31
N THR A 126 2.30 -11.95 25.34
CA THR A 126 3.66 -11.78 24.81
C THR A 126 3.84 -10.33 24.39
N VAL A 127 4.93 -9.71 24.83
CA VAL A 127 5.27 -8.31 24.52
C VAL A 127 5.74 -8.24 23.07
N PHE A 128 4.96 -7.57 22.22
CA PHE A 128 5.34 -7.30 20.82
C PHE A 128 6.31 -6.10 20.77
N PRO A 129 7.41 -6.16 19.98
CA PRO A 129 8.30 -5.03 19.84
C PRO A 129 7.52 -3.86 19.22
N THR A 130 7.54 -2.76 19.95
CA THR A 130 6.85 -1.52 19.65
C THR A 130 7.66 -0.73 18.62
N ASN A 131 6.97 0.03 17.77
CA ASN A 131 7.45 1.26 17.12
C ASN A 131 7.97 1.20 15.68
N GLY A 132 7.04 1.30 14.74
CA GLY A 132 7.24 2.28 13.68
C GLY A 132 5.98 3.13 13.49
N ARG A 133 6.19 4.43 13.30
CA ARG A 133 5.14 5.44 13.15
C ARG A 133 4.26 5.17 11.93
N VAL A 134 4.87 4.57 10.93
CA VAL A 134 4.28 4.23 9.62
C VAL A 134 3.33 3.05 9.76
N GLU A 135 3.65 2.08 10.61
CA GLU A 135 2.87 0.88 10.88
C GLU A 135 1.64 1.20 11.73
N ARG A 136 1.72 2.22 12.60
CA ARG A 136 0.54 2.80 13.23
C ARG A 136 -0.29 3.58 12.21
N MET A 137 0.34 4.39 11.35
CA MET A 137 -0.40 5.19 10.37
C MET A 137 -1.11 4.35 9.30
N ASN A 138 -0.43 3.36 8.71
CA ASN A 138 -1.03 2.41 7.77
C ASN A 138 -2.20 1.67 8.42
N ARG A 139 -2.06 1.28 9.69
CA ARG A 139 -3.15 0.67 10.45
C ARG A 139 -4.27 1.66 10.74
N THR A 140 -3.97 2.90 11.10
CA THR A 140 -4.97 3.94 11.35
C THR A 140 -5.74 4.28 10.08
N ILE A 141 -5.05 4.44 8.94
CA ILE A 141 -5.69 4.62 7.64
C ILE A 141 -6.59 3.42 7.37
N LYS A 142 -6.06 2.18 7.41
CA LYS A 142 -6.86 0.97 7.20
C LYS A 142 -8.02 0.84 8.21
N GLU A 143 -7.85 1.17 9.48
CA GLU A 143 -8.92 1.07 10.49
C GLU A 143 -9.98 2.17 10.34
N ALA A 144 -9.56 3.40 10.04
CA ALA A 144 -10.45 4.53 9.81
C ALA A 144 -11.20 4.42 8.48
N THR A 145 -10.64 3.76 7.47
CA THR A 145 -11.27 3.67 6.16
C THR A 145 -11.99 2.34 5.92
N VAL A 146 -11.50 1.24 6.49
CA VAL A 146 -12.04 -0.12 6.21
C VAL A 146 -12.97 -0.62 7.32
N LYS A 147 -12.83 -0.19 8.58
CA LYS A 147 -13.54 -0.83 9.71
C LYS A 147 -14.47 0.07 10.53
N ARG A 148 -14.23 1.38 10.60
CA ARG A 148 -14.96 2.26 11.55
C ARG A 148 -16.11 3.05 10.93
N PHE A 149 -16.10 3.30 9.63
CA PHE A 149 -17.06 4.19 8.98
C PHE A 149 -17.72 3.50 7.81
N HIS A 150 -19.04 3.61 7.74
CA HIS A 150 -19.83 3.27 6.56
C HIS A 150 -19.96 4.53 5.70
N TYR A 151 -19.68 4.40 4.41
CA TYR A 151 -19.84 5.49 3.45
C TYR A 151 -20.98 5.17 2.50
N ASP A 152 -21.90 6.13 2.35
CA ASP A 152 -23.04 5.98 1.46
C ASP A 152 -22.65 6.24 -0.01
N SER A 153 -21.60 7.04 -0.24
CA SER A 153 -21.04 7.30 -1.57
C SER A 153 -19.51 7.31 -1.61
N HIS A 154 -18.95 7.10 -2.80
CA HIS A 154 -17.50 7.22 -3.05
C HIS A 154 -17.00 8.64 -2.78
N ASP A 155 -17.82 9.66 -3.05
CA ASP A 155 -17.44 11.05 -2.83
C ASP A 155 -17.29 11.38 -1.35
N GLN A 156 -18.17 10.85 -0.51
CA GLN A 156 -18.04 10.99 0.95
C GLN A 156 -16.72 10.40 1.45
N LEU A 157 -16.35 9.22 0.93
CA LEU A 157 -15.07 8.58 1.24
C LEU A 157 -13.88 9.42 0.73
N ARG A 158 -13.95 9.95 -0.50
CA ARG A 158 -12.90 10.80 -1.08
C ARG A 158 -12.65 12.05 -0.24
N THR A 159 -13.72 12.75 0.16
CA THR A 159 -13.61 13.95 1.00
C THR A 159 -12.98 13.63 2.35
N HIS A 160 -13.47 12.60 3.04
CA HIS A 160 -12.93 12.24 4.36
C HIS A 160 -11.45 11.84 4.28
N LEU A 161 -11.07 11.09 3.24
CA LEU A 161 -9.67 10.73 3.00
C LEU A 161 -8.79 11.95 2.70
N ALA A 162 -9.29 12.89 1.90
CA ALA A 162 -8.56 14.12 1.59
C ALA A 162 -8.32 14.94 2.86
N ASP A 163 -9.35 15.11 3.70
CA ASP A 163 -9.24 15.81 4.98
C ASP A 163 -8.24 15.12 5.92
N PHE A 164 -8.29 13.78 6.01
CA PHE A 164 -7.37 13.01 6.83
C PHE A 164 -5.92 13.17 6.38
N ILE A 165 -5.65 13.10 5.07
CA ILE A 165 -4.30 13.24 4.51
C ILE A 165 -3.80 14.68 4.61
N ALA A 166 -4.66 15.66 4.37
CA ALA A 166 -4.32 17.07 4.59
C ALA A 166 -3.95 17.30 6.06
N ALA A 167 -4.77 16.82 7.00
CA ALA A 167 -4.45 16.90 8.42
C ALA A 167 -3.13 16.18 8.73
N TYR A 168 -2.87 14.99 8.19
CA TYR A 168 -1.62 14.26 8.43
C TYR A 168 -0.39 15.02 7.91
N ASN A 169 -0.47 15.57 6.70
CA ASN A 169 0.64 16.25 6.04
C ASN A 169 0.90 17.65 6.62
N PHE A 170 -0.14 18.35 7.09
CA PHE A 170 -0.07 19.74 7.57
C PHE A 170 -0.19 19.90 9.09
N ALA A 171 -0.46 18.83 9.86
CA ALA A 171 -0.36 18.86 11.33
C ALA A 171 1.12 19.03 11.75
N ARG A 172 1.54 20.30 11.79
CA ARG A 172 2.89 20.72 12.16
C ARG A 172 3.11 20.50 13.64
#